data_AF-A0A957TSM8-F1
#
_entry.id   AF-A0A957TSM8-F1
#
_cell.length_a   1.000
_cell.length_b   1.000
_cell.length_c   1.000
_cell.angle_alpha   90.00
_cell.angle_beta   90.00
_cell.angle_gamma   90.00
#
_symmetry.space_group_name_H-M   'P 1'
#
loop_
_entity.id
_entity.type
_entity.pdbx_description
1 polymer ?
#
loop_
_entity_poly.entity_id
_entity_poly.type
_entity_poly.pdbx_seq_one_letter_code
_entity_poly.pdbx_strand_id
1 'polypeptide(L)'
;MMSTGIHSIQNQYHGINAHLHSYWQNMGGWASFHGNHIADLLRAMRASLLPMGYTADLETSVQVRRLDGPTDEPESDITIFDPHPVRPLLPATAKGDDAEVLILTVPEALQELPLSEKEYMAIAIYQLGHRGRNQGAPVAWVELLSPSNKGGSQDAALYREKRSQLIHSGLVFVELDYLHESGATLGRLGSYRIRQRQPADSNAHPYRIAVIDPRPNFDEGKAYVAEFDVDEPIPTLAIPLNGEDQLIFDFDAPYQKTYAETLYGLELVDYTQFPLHFDRYSPVDQARIANRMVAVRQAVQKGVNLENGPLAAAGLTLEEALAMLGLEES
;
A
#
# COMPACT_ATOMS: atom_id res chain seq x y z
N MET A 1 29.53 16.49 12.51
CA MET A 1 28.71 16.83 11.32
C MET A 1 27.52 15.89 11.34
N MET A 2 26.29 16.39 11.32
CA MET A 2 25.13 15.51 11.16
C MET A 2 25.25 14.84 9.79
N SER A 3 25.22 13.51 9.74
CA SER A 3 25.17 12.80 8.46
C SER A 3 23.89 13.22 7.76
N THR A 4 24.00 13.77 6.56
CA THR A 4 22.84 13.99 5.69
C THR A 4 22.26 12.62 5.35
N GLY A 5 20.94 12.43 5.54
CA GLY A 5 20.25 11.21 5.17
C GLY A 5 20.43 10.86 3.69
N ILE A 6 20.24 9.59 3.33
CA ILE A 6 20.30 9.14 1.94
C ILE A 6 18.88 8.82 1.49
N HIS A 7 18.42 9.57 0.49
CA HIS A 7 17.06 9.55 -0.02
C HIS A 7 17.07 9.38 -1.55
N SER A 8 15.98 8.90 -2.12
CA SER A 8 15.81 8.79 -3.58
C SER A 8 14.34 8.83 -3.96
N ILE A 9 14.01 9.46 -5.10
CA ILE A 9 12.64 9.48 -5.63
C ILE A 9 12.27 8.08 -6.15
N GLN A 10 13.21 7.41 -6.82
CA GLN A 10 13.03 6.03 -7.24
C GLN A 10 13.12 5.06 -6.06
N ASN A 11 12.23 4.08 -6.06
CA ASN A 11 12.28 2.99 -5.11
C ASN A 11 13.55 2.17 -5.38
N GLN A 12 14.39 2.05 -4.36
CA GLN A 12 15.61 1.27 -4.51
C GLN A 12 15.35 -0.22 -4.35
N TYR A 13 14.19 -0.65 -3.83
CA TYR A 13 13.82 -2.07 -3.78
C TYR A 13 13.18 -2.51 -5.11
N HIS A 14 13.37 -3.78 -5.50
CA HIS A 14 12.71 -4.31 -6.71
C HIS A 14 11.19 -4.47 -6.57
N GLY A 15 10.63 -4.43 -5.37
CA GLY A 15 9.19 -4.46 -5.09
C GLY A 15 8.87 -3.63 -3.85
N ILE A 16 8.20 -4.22 -2.86
CA ILE A 16 7.77 -3.50 -1.66
C ILE A 16 8.97 -2.89 -0.91
N ASN A 17 8.91 -1.58 -0.67
CA ASN A 17 9.93 -0.86 0.08
C ASN A 17 9.79 -1.11 1.59
N ALA A 18 10.78 -1.80 2.17
CA ALA A 18 10.75 -2.21 3.57
C ALA A 18 10.73 -1.03 4.55
N HIS A 19 11.49 0.04 4.29
CA HIS A 19 11.51 1.25 5.11
C HIS A 19 10.13 1.89 5.18
N LEU A 20 9.51 2.06 4.01
CA LEU A 20 8.23 2.73 3.89
C LEU A 20 7.09 1.94 4.53
N HIS A 21 7.02 0.63 4.27
CA HIS A 21 5.96 -0.21 4.83
C HIS A 21 6.13 -0.44 6.34
N SER A 22 7.35 -0.44 6.84
CA SER A 22 7.61 -0.44 8.28
C SER A 22 7.19 0.88 8.91
N TYR A 23 7.46 2.01 8.25
CA TYR A 23 7.02 3.31 8.71
C TYR A 23 5.50 3.35 8.88
N TRP A 24 4.72 3.00 7.85
CA TRP A 24 3.27 3.11 7.92
C TRP A 24 2.60 2.16 8.92
N GLN A 25 3.16 0.97 9.12
CA GLN A 25 2.63 0.01 10.10
C GLN A 25 2.85 0.45 11.55
N ASN A 26 3.81 1.34 11.80
CA ASN A 26 4.18 1.77 13.16
C ASN A 26 3.81 3.22 13.47
N MET A 27 3.89 4.11 12.48
CA MET A 27 3.69 5.55 12.64
C MET A 27 2.36 6.03 12.06
N GLY A 28 1.61 5.17 11.35
CA GLY A 28 0.41 5.56 10.61
C GLY A 28 0.74 6.16 9.24
N GLY A 29 -0.27 6.71 8.55
CA GLY A 29 -0.14 7.22 7.18
C GLY A 29 -0.53 6.23 6.08
N TRP A 30 -0.91 5.00 6.44
CA TRP A 30 -1.38 3.97 5.50
C TRP A 30 -2.55 4.43 4.62
N ALA A 31 -3.45 5.27 5.14
CA ALA A 31 -4.62 5.76 4.40
C ALA A 31 -4.26 6.55 3.13
N SER A 32 -3.26 7.44 3.23
CA SER A 32 -2.80 8.21 2.07
C SER A 32 -2.16 7.31 1.01
N PHE A 33 -1.28 6.39 1.42
CA PHE A 33 -0.70 5.41 0.51
C PHE A 33 -1.77 4.55 -0.16
N HIS A 34 -2.71 4.03 0.63
CA HIS A 34 -3.76 3.16 0.16
C HIS A 34 -4.60 3.82 -0.94
N GLY A 35 -5.07 5.05 -0.71
CA GLY A 35 -5.84 5.81 -1.70
C GLY A 35 -5.05 6.07 -2.98
N ASN A 36 -3.80 6.55 -2.86
CA ASN A 36 -2.93 6.81 -4.02
C ASN A 36 -2.63 5.52 -4.81
N HIS A 37 -2.32 4.43 -4.12
CA HIS A 37 -1.96 3.17 -4.74
C HIS A 37 -3.17 2.50 -5.43
N ILE A 38 -4.34 2.53 -4.80
CA ILE A 38 -5.58 2.04 -5.43
C ILE A 38 -5.92 2.87 -6.68
N ALA A 39 -5.71 4.18 -6.66
CA ALA A 39 -5.91 5.00 -7.86
C ALA A 39 -4.94 4.65 -8.99
N ASP A 40 -3.68 4.33 -8.69
CA ASP A 40 -2.71 3.87 -9.69
C ASP A 40 -3.03 2.49 -10.24
N LEU A 41 -3.38 1.54 -9.37
CA LEU A 41 -3.86 0.22 -9.76
C LEU A 41 -5.08 0.34 -10.68
N LEU A 42 -6.07 1.16 -10.32
CA LEU A 42 -7.25 1.40 -11.14
C LEU A 42 -6.89 1.90 -12.54
N ARG A 43 -6.04 2.93 -12.64
CA ARG A 43 -5.64 3.52 -13.92
C ARG A 43 -4.95 2.49 -14.81
N ALA A 44 -4.04 1.69 -14.25
CA ALA A 44 -3.33 0.63 -14.97
C ALA A 44 -4.26 -0.52 -15.39
N MET A 45 -5.15 -0.97 -14.48
CA MET A 45 -6.11 -2.04 -14.77
C MET A 45 -7.10 -1.62 -15.87
N ARG A 46 -7.66 -0.40 -15.79
CA ARG A 46 -8.59 0.10 -16.83
C ARG A 46 -7.96 0.12 -18.22
N ALA A 47 -6.70 0.55 -18.32
CA ALA A 47 -5.99 0.56 -19.59
C ALA A 47 -5.89 -0.84 -20.21
N SER A 48 -5.73 -1.88 -19.39
CA SER A 48 -5.63 -3.28 -19.81
C SER A 48 -7.00 -3.94 -20.05
N LEU A 49 -8.02 -3.55 -19.30
CA LEU A 49 -9.38 -4.11 -19.34
C LEU A 49 -10.22 -3.59 -20.52
N LEU A 50 -10.06 -2.31 -20.90
CA LEU A 50 -10.89 -1.69 -21.95
C LEU A 50 -10.85 -2.43 -23.30
N PRO A 51 -9.69 -2.85 -23.83
CA PRO A 51 -9.63 -3.62 -25.07
C PRO A 51 -10.36 -4.97 -25.01
N MET A 52 -10.54 -5.51 -23.80
CA MET A 52 -11.21 -6.80 -23.55
C MET A 52 -12.73 -6.66 -23.38
N GLY A 53 -13.28 -5.44 -23.41
CA GLY A 53 -14.70 -5.20 -23.14
C GLY A 53 -15.03 -5.15 -21.65
N TYR A 54 -14.07 -4.79 -20.80
CA TYR A 54 -14.26 -4.59 -19.36
C TYR A 54 -13.87 -3.17 -18.95
N THR A 55 -14.32 -2.73 -17.79
CA THR A 55 -13.85 -1.52 -17.12
C THR A 55 -13.63 -1.81 -15.64
N ALA A 56 -13.00 -0.87 -14.93
CA ALA A 56 -12.91 -0.91 -13.50
C ALA A 56 -13.33 0.45 -12.91
N ASP A 57 -13.88 0.42 -11.70
CA ASP A 57 -14.27 1.60 -10.94
C ASP A 57 -13.87 1.49 -9.47
N LEU A 58 -13.82 2.62 -8.77
CA LEU A 58 -13.60 2.63 -7.33
C LEU A 58 -14.91 2.34 -6.60
N GLU A 59 -14.85 1.43 -5.64
CA GLU A 59 -15.95 1.14 -4.72
C GLU A 59 -15.48 1.38 -3.29
N THR A 60 -16.42 1.66 -2.37
CA THR A 60 -16.07 1.71 -0.95
C THR A 60 -15.55 0.33 -0.53
N SER A 61 -14.40 0.32 0.14
CA SER A 61 -13.80 -0.91 0.67
C SER A 61 -14.80 -1.66 1.53
N VAL A 62 -14.57 -2.97 1.60
CA VAL A 62 -15.23 -3.90 2.51
C VAL A 62 -15.14 -3.46 4.00
N GLN A 63 -14.36 -2.46 4.36
CA GLN A 63 -14.25 -1.96 5.72
C GLN A 63 -15.58 -1.39 6.27
N VAL A 64 -15.81 -1.56 7.58
CA VAL A 64 -17.09 -1.21 8.22
C VAL A 64 -17.05 0.20 8.74
N ARG A 65 -18.14 0.93 8.44
CA ARG A 65 -18.54 2.19 9.06
C ARG A 65 -18.99 1.94 10.51
N ARG A 66 -18.33 2.52 11.51
CA ARG A 66 -18.97 2.82 12.81
C ARG A 66 -19.52 4.25 12.74
N LEU A 67 -20.73 4.40 13.24
CA LEU A 67 -21.41 5.69 13.41
C LEU A 67 -21.15 6.30 14.80
N ASP A 68 -20.36 5.63 15.64
CA ASP A 68 -20.28 5.91 17.08
C ASP A 68 -18.82 6.01 17.56
N GLY A 69 -18.21 7.19 17.41
CA GLY A 69 -16.90 7.53 17.96
C GLY A 69 -16.80 9.02 18.31
N PRO A 70 -16.07 9.41 19.38
CA PRO A 70 -15.83 10.83 19.70
C PRO A 70 -15.06 11.50 18.56
N THR A 71 -15.39 12.78 18.32
CA THR A 71 -14.90 13.65 17.26
C THR A 71 -13.37 13.73 17.23
N ASP A 72 -12.77 13.09 16.24
CA ASP A 72 -11.36 13.28 15.87
C ASP A 72 -11.21 14.47 14.91
N GLU A 73 -10.00 15.03 14.89
CA GLU A 73 -9.59 16.20 14.11
C GLU A 73 -9.89 16.04 12.61
N PRO A 74 -10.28 17.11 11.90
CA PRO A 74 -10.67 17.04 10.49
C PRO A 74 -9.50 16.61 9.58
N GLU A 75 -9.75 15.66 8.69
CA GLU A 75 -8.83 15.22 7.64
C GLU A 75 -9.15 16.01 6.35
N SER A 76 -8.16 16.73 5.79
CA SER A 76 -8.35 17.56 4.59
C SER A 76 -8.11 16.75 3.32
N ASP A 77 -8.94 16.96 2.28
CA ASP A 77 -8.72 16.40 0.93
C ASP A 77 -7.37 16.85 0.34
N ILE A 78 -6.92 18.05 0.71
CA ILE A 78 -5.61 18.60 0.40
C ILE A 78 -5.11 19.33 1.64
N THR A 79 -4.14 18.74 2.35
CA THR A 79 -3.46 19.40 3.46
C THR A 79 -2.26 20.16 2.92
N ILE A 80 -2.33 21.49 2.93
CA ILE A 80 -1.15 22.34 2.76
C ILE A 80 -0.62 22.62 4.17
N PHE A 81 0.53 22.04 4.52
CA PHE A 81 1.18 22.31 5.79
C PHE A 81 2.35 23.28 5.60
N ASP A 82 2.51 24.21 6.54
CA ASP A 82 3.69 25.05 6.63
C ASP A 82 4.64 24.45 7.68
N PRO A 83 5.83 23.97 7.30
CA PRO A 83 6.77 23.39 8.25
C PRO A 83 7.35 24.42 9.23
N HIS A 84 7.09 25.72 9.04
CA HIS A 84 7.60 26.79 9.87
C HIS A 84 6.56 27.24 10.93
N PRO A 85 6.73 26.93 12.23
CA PRO A 85 5.66 27.02 13.24
C PRO A 85 5.11 28.43 13.51
N VAL A 86 5.88 29.47 13.19
CA VAL A 86 5.52 30.88 13.45
C VAL A 86 4.79 31.53 12.26
N ARG A 87 4.99 31.02 11.04
CA ARG A 87 4.47 31.68 9.83
C ARG A 87 2.94 31.60 9.68
N PRO A 88 2.25 30.50 10.06
CA PRO A 88 0.79 30.42 10.04
C PRO A 88 0.06 31.46 10.92
N LEU A 89 0.76 32.00 11.92
CA LEU A 89 0.20 32.97 12.87
C LEU A 89 0.31 34.43 12.37
N LEU A 90 1.01 34.65 11.26
CA LEU A 90 1.17 35.97 10.68
C LEU A 90 0.00 36.26 9.72
N PRO A 91 -0.66 37.43 9.81
CA PRO A 91 -1.71 37.79 8.88
C PRO A 91 -1.15 37.86 7.46
N ALA A 92 -1.75 37.11 6.55
CA ALA A 92 -1.42 37.18 5.14
C ALA A 92 -1.84 38.56 4.59
N THR A 93 -0.90 39.29 3.98
CA THR A 93 -1.24 40.44 3.14
C THR A 93 -1.82 39.92 1.83
N ALA A 94 -3.14 39.81 1.76
CA ALA A 94 -3.82 39.50 0.51
C ALA A 94 -3.49 40.60 -0.53
N LYS A 95 -2.60 40.30 -1.47
CA LYS A 95 -2.37 41.07 -2.69
C LYS A 95 -3.09 40.36 -3.83
N GLY A 96 -4.35 40.69 -4.03
CA GLY A 96 -5.09 40.37 -5.25
C GLY A 96 -5.84 41.61 -5.67
N ASP A 97 -5.36 42.27 -6.73
CA ASP A 97 -5.89 43.57 -7.18
C ASP A 97 -7.09 43.46 -8.14
N ASP A 98 -7.69 42.28 -8.39
CA ASP A 98 -8.71 42.20 -9.47
C ASP A 98 -9.71 41.01 -9.41
N ALA A 99 -10.09 40.52 -8.24
CA ALA A 99 -11.20 39.55 -8.13
C ALA A 99 -12.19 39.96 -7.04
N GLU A 100 -13.49 40.01 -7.38
CA GLU A 100 -14.58 40.12 -6.40
C GLU A 100 -14.61 38.84 -5.54
N VAL A 101 -13.89 38.85 -4.42
CA VAL A 101 -13.87 37.74 -3.46
C VAL A 101 -14.98 37.95 -2.44
N LEU A 102 -15.90 36.97 -2.35
CA LEU A 102 -16.88 36.90 -1.27
C LEU A 102 -16.15 36.58 0.03
N ILE A 103 -16.17 37.51 0.99
CA ILE A 103 -15.59 37.34 2.32
C ILE A 103 -16.71 36.94 3.28
N LEU A 104 -16.69 35.68 3.73
CA LEU A 104 -17.55 35.18 4.82
C LEU A 104 -16.76 35.16 6.13
N THR A 105 -17.45 35.30 7.26
CA THR A 105 -16.83 34.97 8.55
C THR A 105 -16.73 33.45 8.71
N VAL A 106 -15.74 32.98 9.48
CA VAL A 106 -15.52 31.54 9.72
C VAL A 106 -16.80 30.81 10.19
N PRO A 107 -17.62 31.38 11.09
CA PRO A 107 -18.88 30.74 11.48
C PRO A 107 -19.97 30.72 10.38
N GLU A 108 -19.96 31.68 9.46
CA GLU A 108 -20.93 31.73 8.34
C GLU A 108 -20.56 30.75 7.22
N ALA A 109 -19.28 30.35 7.12
CA ALA A 109 -18.80 29.39 6.14
C ALA A 109 -18.92 27.92 6.61
N LEU A 110 -19.00 27.67 7.92
CA LEU A 110 -18.97 26.33 8.49
C LEU A 110 -20.39 25.88 8.91
N GLN A 111 -21.12 25.30 7.96
CA GLN A 111 -22.25 24.41 8.26
C GLN A 111 -21.69 22.99 8.41
N GLU A 112 -21.49 22.55 9.66
CA GLU A 112 -20.88 21.25 9.96
C GLU A 112 -21.84 20.09 9.63
N LEU A 113 -21.42 19.22 8.72
CA LEU A 113 -21.94 17.87 8.58
C LEU A 113 -21.02 16.91 9.37
N PRO A 114 -21.56 15.90 10.06
CA PRO A 114 -20.73 14.91 10.73
C PRO A 114 -19.97 14.08 9.68
N LEU A 115 -18.66 14.21 9.66
CA LEU A 115 -17.74 13.39 8.87
C LEU A 115 -17.19 12.29 9.78
N SER A 116 -17.45 11.03 9.43
CA SER A 116 -16.93 9.85 10.12
C SER A 116 -16.26 8.91 9.12
N GLU A 117 -15.05 8.49 9.51
CA GLU A 117 -14.27 7.32 9.12
C GLU A 117 -13.60 7.27 7.74
N LYS A 118 -12.29 7.01 7.80
CA LYS A 118 -11.35 6.80 6.69
C LYS A 118 -11.91 5.78 5.70
N GLU A 119 -12.47 6.28 4.59
CA GLU A 119 -12.99 5.44 3.52
C GLU A 119 -11.82 4.86 2.73
N TYR A 120 -11.40 3.65 3.09
CA TYR A 120 -10.55 2.86 2.21
C TYR A 120 -11.35 2.50 0.94
N MET A 121 -10.66 2.42 -0.20
CA MET A 121 -11.28 2.13 -1.49
C MET A 121 -10.88 0.75 -2.02
N ALA A 122 -11.78 0.10 -2.74
CA ALA A 122 -11.52 -1.12 -3.49
C ALA A 122 -11.73 -0.87 -4.99
N ILE A 123 -11.31 -1.81 -5.82
CA ILE A 123 -11.55 -1.76 -7.26
C ILE A 123 -12.52 -2.86 -7.65
N ALA A 124 -13.64 -2.49 -8.25
CA ALA A 124 -14.57 -3.43 -8.86
C ALA A 124 -14.36 -3.46 -10.38
N ILE A 125 -14.31 -4.66 -10.96
CA ILE A 125 -14.17 -4.88 -12.40
C ILE A 125 -15.55 -5.26 -12.97
N TYR A 126 -15.96 -4.59 -14.04
CA TYR A 126 -17.26 -4.72 -14.68
C TYR A 126 -17.12 -5.11 -16.15
N GLN A 127 -18.03 -5.93 -16.66
CA GLN A 127 -18.14 -6.17 -18.09
C GLN A 127 -18.91 -5.02 -18.76
N LEU A 128 -18.38 -4.46 -19.85
CA LEU A 128 -19.06 -3.40 -20.59
C LEU A 128 -20.28 -3.97 -21.33
N GLY A 129 -21.47 -3.69 -20.80
CA GLY A 129 -22.73 -3.95 -21.51
C GLY A 129 -22.95 -3.02 -22.70
N HIS A 130 -23.89 -3.37 -23.59
CA HIS A 130 -24.34 -2.47 -24.66
C HIS A 130 -25.17 -1.30 -24.06
N ARG A 131 -24.52 -0.12 -23.93
CA ARG A 131 -25.09 1.22 -23.65
C ARG A 131 -25.78 1.43 -22.29
N GLY A 132 -25.10 2.12 -21.36
CA GLY A 132 -25.71 2.78 -20.19
C GLY A 132 -24.75 2.96 -19.01
N ARG A 133 -25.15 3.78 -18.01
CA ARG A 133 -24.43 3.96 -16.73
C ARG A 133 -24.58 2.77 -15.76
N ASN A 134 -25.42 1.78 -16.08
CA ASN A 134 -25.57 0.58 -15.27
C ASN A 134 -24.47 -0.41 -15.66
N GLN A 135 -23.36 -0.41 -14.93
CA GLN A 135 -22.19 -1.24 -15.19
C GLN A 135 -22.44 -2.75 -14.94
N GLY A 136 -23.67 -3.15 -14.57
CA GLY A 136 -24.03 -4.52 -14.27
C GLY A 136 -23.54 -4.97 -12.89
N ALA A 137 -23.48 -6.28 -12.66
CA ALA A 137 -22.82 -6.83 -11.49
C ALA A 137 -21.30 -6.87 -11.73
N PRO A 138 -20.47 -6.63 -10.69
CA PRO A 138 -19.04 -6.81 -10.84
C PRO A 138 -18.70 -8.28 -11.15
N VAL A 139 -17.54 -8.47 -11.78
CA VAL A 139 -16.98 -9.78 -12.13
C VAL A 139 -15.85 -10.14 -11.16
N ALA A 140 -15.05 -9.14 -10.79
CA ALA A 140 -13.97 -9.28 -9.83
C ALA A 140 -13.90 -8.08 -8.88
N TRP A 141 -13.36 -8.31 -7.69
CA TRP A 141 -13.14 -7.33 -6.64
C TRP A 141 -11.67 -7.36 -6.20
N VAL A 142 -10.98 -6.23 -6.27
CA VAL A 142 -9.57 -6.11 -5.86
C VAL A 142 -9.49 -5.24 -4.61
N GLU A 143 -8.91 -5.80 -3.56
CA GLU A 143 -8.80 -5.19 -2.24
C GLU A 143 -7.33 -5.08 -1.84
N LEU A 144 -6.88 -3.87 -1.48
CA LEU A 144 -5.62 -3.66 -0.78
C LEU A 144 -5.89 -3.66 0.72
N LEU A 145 -5.26 -4.57 1.46
CA LEU A 145 -5.47 -4.66 2.91
C LEU A 145 -5.01 -3.40 3.64
N SER A 146 -5.72 -3.05 4.71
CA SER A 146 -5.28 -2.10 5.73
C SER A 146 -4.93 -2.81 7.04
N PRO A 147 -4.17 -2.15 7.94
CA PRO A 147 -3.87 -2.71 9.26
C PRO A 147 -5.10 -3.16 10.05
N SER A 148 -6.25 -2.47 9.91
CA SER A 148 -7.49 -2.81 10.62
C SER A 148 -8.13 -4.12 10.11
N ASN A 149 -7.78 -4.58 8.91
CA ASN A 149 -8.30 -5.82 8.33
C ASN A 149 -7.64 -7.08 8.91
N LYS A 150 -6.51 -6.94 9.61
CA LYS A 150 -5.68 -8.07 10.06
C LYS A 150 -5.76 -8.27 11.58
N GLY A 151 -5.45 -9.48 12.01
CA GLY A 151 -5.45 -9.86 13.42
C GLY A 151 -6.83 -10.24 13.98
N GLY A 152 -7.02 -10.00 15.27
CA GLY A 152 -8.20 -10.45 16.03
C GLY A 152 -9.20 -9.34 16.39
N SER A 153 -9.07 -8.16 15.79
CA SER A 153 -10.00 -7.04 16.03
C SER A 153 -11.41 -7.35 15.50
N GLN A 154 -12.40 -6.59 15.96
CA GLN A 154 -13.75 -6.65 15.42
C GLN A 154 -13.78 -6.28 13.93
N ASP A 155 -12.98 -5.29 13.52
CA ASP A 155 -12.92 -4.83 12.12
C ASP A 155 -12.31 -5.93 11.22
N ALA A 156 -11.32 -6.67 11.71
CA ALA A 156 -10.78 -7.84 11.03
C ALA A 156 -11.78 -9.00 10.94
N ALA A 157 -12.69 -9.16 11.92
CA ALA A 157 -13.77 -10.14 11.83
C ALA A 157 -14.81 -9.74 10.78
N LEU A 158 -15.22 -8.48 10.77
CA LEU A 158 -16.17 -7.93 9.81
C LEU A 158 -15.62 -7.95 8.37
N TYR A 159 -14.34 -7.62 8.21
CA TYR A 159 -13.63 -7.77 6.94
C TYR A 159 -13.73 -9.20 6.40
N ARG A 160 -13.39 -10.20 7.24
CA ARG A 160 -13.45 -11.62 6.86
C ARG A 160 -14.88 -12.06 6.51
N GLU A 161 -15.89 -11.57 7.23
CA GLU A 161 -17.29 -11.86 6.96
C GLU A 161 -17.71 -11.32 5.58
N LYS A 162 -17.49 -10.04 5.30
CA LYS A 162 -17.86 -9.45 4.02
C LYS A 162 -17.04 -10.00 2.85
N ARG A 163 -15.74 -10.29 3.03
CA ARG A 163 -14.94 -11.04 2.05
C ARG A 163 -15.61 -12.38 1.75
N SER A 164 -16.05 -13.11 2.78
CA SER A 164 -16.79 -14.36 2.59
C SER A 164 -18.07 -14.14 1.80
N GLN A 165 -18.85 -13.10 2.10
CA GLN A 165 -20.08 -12.76 1.36
C GLN A 165 -19.82 -12.49 -0.13
N LEU A 166 -18.77 -11.74 -0.47
CA LEU A 166 -18.38 -11.48 -1.87
C LEU A 166 -17.96 -12.77 -2.59
N ILE A 167 -17.17 -13.63 -1.95
CA ILE A 167 -16.74 -14.90 -2.54
C ILE A 167 -17.97 -15.82 -2.74
N HIS A 168 -18.89 -15.89 -1.77
CA HIS A 168 -20.12 -16.68 -1.89
C HIS A 168 -21.10 -16.16 -2.94
N SER A 169 -21.03 -14.88 -3.33
CA SER A 169 -21.83 -14.34 -4.43
C SER A 169 -21.29 -14.69 -5.82
N GLY A 170 -20.15 -15.39 -5.87
CA GLY A 170 -19.53 -15.84 -7.12
C GLY A 170 -18.51 -14.85 -7.70
N LEU A 171 -18.15 -13.79 -6.97
CA LEU A 171 -17.15 -12.82 -7.40
C LEU A 171 -15.73 -13.36 -7.25
N VAL A 172 -14.91 -13.12 -8.27
CA VAL A 172 -13.46 -13.33 -8.15
C VAL A 172 -12.90 -12.29 -7.19
N PHE A 173 -12.23 -12.71 -6.13
CA PHE A 173 -11.70 -11.81 -5.11
C PHE A 173 -10.17 -11.78 -5.16
N VAL A 174 -9.59 -10.60 -5.33
CA VAL A 174 -8.15 -10.38 -5.32
C VAL A 174 -7.78 -9.60 -4.06
N GLU A 175 -6.88 -10.15 -3.25
CA GLU A 175 -6.41 -9.55 -2.00
C GLU A 175 -4.91 -9.24 -2.12
N LEU A 176 -4.53 -7.98 -1.92
CA LEU A 176 -3.15 -7.50 -1.87
C LEU A 176 -2.77 -7.29 -0.40
N ASP A 177 -1.79 -8.05 0.10
CA ASP A 177 -1.31 -7.98 1.48
C ASP A 177 0.17 -7.57 1.49
N TYR A 178 0.42 -6.28 1.73
CA TYR A 178 1.76 -5.72 1.88
C TYR A 178 2.13 -5.47 3.37
N LEU A 179 1.41 -6.11 4.30
CA LEU A 179 1.49 -5.86 5.75
C LEU A 179 2.18 -7.03 6.46
N HIS A 180 3.49 -6.93 6.67
CA HIS A 180 4.29 -8.03 7.20
C HIS A 180 4.23 -8.20 8.73
N GLU A 181 3.85 -7.15 9.49
CA GLU A 181 3.89 -7.19 10.97
C GLU A 181 2.67 -7.91 11.59
N SER A 182 1.73 -8.33 10.76
CA SER A 182 0.52 -9.03 11.17
C SER A 182 0.32 -10.31 10.36
N GLY A 183 -0.28 -11.33 11.00
CA GLY A 183 -0.49 -12.62 10.38
C GLY A 183 -1.45 -12.55 9.19
N ALA A 184 -1.31 -13.47 8.25
CA ALA A 184 -2.16 -13.58 7.06
C ALA A 184 -3.65 -13.64 7.41
N THR A 185 -4.49 -13.10 6.52
CA THR A 185 -5.96 -13.22 6.62
C THR A 185 -6.47 -14.62 6.20
N LEU A 186 -5.61 -15.41 5.54
CA LEU A 186 -5.86 -16.76 5.05
C LEU A 186 -5.24 -17.78 6.01
N GLY A 187 -6.09 -18.54 6.70
CA GLY A 187 -5.66 -19.37 7.83
C GLY A 187 -4.80 -20.60 7.51
N ARG A 188 -4.55 -20.91 6.22
CA ARG A 188 -3.67 -22.02 5.80
C ARG A 188 -2.25 -21.58 5.44
N LEU A 189 -1.99 -20.28 5.40
CA LEU A 189 -0.67 -19.75 5.08
C LEU A 189 0.19 -19.64 6.34
N GLY A 190 1.50 -19.81 6.17
CA GLY A 190 2.48 -19.60 7.23
C GLY A 190 2.44 -18.16 7.74
N SER A 191 2.62 -17.99 9.05
CA SER A 191 2.70 -16.66 9.65
C SER A 191 4.10 -16.09 9.49
N TYR A 192 4.22 -14.97 8.76
CA TYR A 192 5.46 -14.19 8.74
C TYR A 192 5.69 -13.38 10.01
N ARG A 193 4.63 -13.24 10.84
CA ARG A 193 4.68 -12.39 12.02
C ARG A 193 5.70 -12.91 13.04
N ILE A 194 6.78 -12.16 13.20
CA ILE A 194 7.77 -12.41 14.25
C ILE A 194 7.33 -11.74 15.56
N ARG A 195 7.42 -12.49 16.66
CA ARG A 195 7.27 -11.99 18.03
C ARG A 195 8.49 -12.47 18.83
N GLN A 196 8.82 -11.81 19.94
CA GLN A 196 10.00 -12.11 20.79
C GLN A 196 10.21 -13.60 21.15
N ARG A 197 9.17 -14.45 21.08
CA ARG A 197 9.24 -15.89 21.37
C ARG A 197 8.70 -16.79 20.26
N GLN A 198 8.37 -16.21 19.12
CA GLN A 198 7.78 -16.95 18.01
C GLN A 198 8.42 -16.46 16.71
N PRO A 199 9.35 -17.25 16.14
CA PRO A 199 9.88 -16.93 14.81
C PRO A 199 8.76 -17.03 13.78
N ALA A 200 9.00 -16.48 12.59
CA ALA A 200 8.16 -16.74 11.43
C ALA A 200 8.12 -18.25 11.14
N ASP A 201 6.99 -18.73 10.60
CA ASP A 201 6.88 -20.11 10.15
C ASP A 201 7.89 -20.36 9.01
N SER A 202 8.37 -21.61 8.90
CA SER A 202 9.24 -22.00 7.79
C SER A 202 8.51 -21.79 6.46
N ASN A 203 9.12 -21.05 5.53
CA ASN A 203 8.52 -20.67 4.24
C ASN A 203 7.33 -19.70 4.36
N ALA A 204 7.24 -18.92 5.43
CA ALA A 204 6.36 -17.76 5.45
C ALA A 204 7.00 -16.58 4.70
N HIS A 205 6.17 -15.80 4.03
CA HIS A 205 6.58 -14.64 3.25
C HIS A 205 5.89 -13.35 3.75
N PRO A 206 6.58 -12.21 3.69
CA PRO A 206 6.07 -10.94 4.21
C PRO A 206 4.91 -10.38 3.38
N TYR A 207 4.90 -10.68 2.09
CA TYR A 207 3.96 -10.10 1.13
C TYR A 207 3.30 -11.18 0.29
N ARG A 208 2.06 -10.90 -0.13
CA ARG A 208 1.30 -11.82 -0.98
C ARG A 208 0.22 -11.13 -1.78
N ILE A 209 -0.15 -11.79 -2.87
CA ILE A 209 -1.37 -11.54 -3.63
C ILE A 209 -2.16 -12.84 -3.72
N ALA A 210 -3.41 -12.82 -3.31
CA ALA A 210 -4.32 -13.96 -3.43
C ALA A 210 -5.41 -13.67 -4.45
N VAL A 211 -5.57 -14.53 -5.45
CA VAL A 211 -6.68 -14.52 -6.40
C VAL A 211 -7.59 -15.70 -6.10
N ILE A 212 -8.79 -15.43 -5.60
CA ILE A 212 -9.78 -16.43 -5.18
C ILE A 212 -10.90 -16.43 -6.22
N ASP A 213 -10.99 -17.53 -6.97
CA ASP A 213 -12.07 -17.76 -7.92
C ASP A 213 -13.04 -18.80 -7.33
N PRO A 214 -14.23 -18.38 -6.85
CA PRO A 214 -15.21 -19.28 -6.24
C PRO A 214 -15.98 -20.11 -7.27
N ARG A 215 -15.63 -20.09 -8.56
CA ARG A 215 -16.38 -20.78 -9.61
C ARG A 215 -15.84 -22.19 -9.84
N PRO A 216 -16.69 -23.15 -10.26
CA PRO A 216 -18.13 -22.99 -10.57
C PRO A 216 -19.02 -22.86 -9.32
N ASN A 217 -18.54 -23.24 -8.15
CA ASN A 217 -19.18 -23.05 -6.85
C ASN A 217 -18.12 -22.98 -5.74
N PHE A 218 -18.51 -22.46 -4.57
CA PHE A 218 -17.59 -22.18 -3.46
C PHE A 218 -16.72 -23.39 -3.06
N ASP A 219 -17.28 -24.60 -3.06
CA ASP A 219 -16.57 -25.81 -2.61
C ASP A 219 -15.54 -26.32 -3.63
N GLU A 220 -15.76 -26.05 -4.92
CA GLU A 220 -14.87 -26.41 -6.02
C GLU A 220 -13.94 -25.27 -6.46
N GLY A 221 -14.17 -24.07 -5.93
CA GLY A 221 -13.40 -22.86 -6.20
C GLY A 221 -11.93 -23.01 -5.83
N LYS A 222 -11.09 -22.16 -6.43
CA LYS A 222 -9.63 -22.21 -6.26
C LYS A 222 -9.11 -20.87 -5.78
N ALA A 223 -8.11 -20.94 -4.90
CA ALA A 223 -7.30 -19.80 -4.53
C ALA A 223 -5.90 -19.99 -5.10
N TYR A 224 -5.43 -18.99 -5.84
CA TYR A 224 -4.07 -18.89 -6.34
C TYR A 224 -3.36 -17.84 -5.49
N VAL A 225 -2.36 -18.25 -4.73
CA VAL A 225 -1.61 -17.35 -3.84
C VAL A 225 -0.19 -17.24 -4.38
N ALA A 226 0.24 -16.02 -4.67
CA ALA A 226 1.63 -15.70 -4.95
C ALA A 226 2.21 -15.00 -3.73
N GLU A 227 3.20 -15.64 -3.12
CA GLU A 227 3.95 -15.12 -1.99
C GLU A 227 5.32 -14.67 -2.48
N PHE A 228 5.83 -13.56 -1.95
CA PHE A 228 7.09 -12.97 -2.38
C PHE A 228 7.74 -12.20 -1.23
N ASP A 229 9.05 -12.02 -1.35
CA ASP A 229 9.87 -11.52 -0.26
C ASP A 229 10.26 -10.03 -0.42
N VAL A 230 10.99 -9.51 0.57
CA VAL A 230 11.59 -8.17 0.47
C VAL A 230 12.56 -8.13 -0.68
N ASP A 231 12.60 -7.01 -1.41
CA ASP A 231 13.50 -6.81 -2.56
C ASP A 231 13.30 -7.80 -3.72
N GLU A 232 12.13 -8.45 -3.79
CA GLU A 232 11.64 -9.18 -4.96
C GLU A 232 10.56 -8.35 -5.66
N PRO A 233 10.45 -8.42 -7.01
CA PRO A 233 9.41 -7.71 -7.74
C PRO A 233 8.02 -8.23 -7.36
N ILE A 234 7.04 -7.32 -7.31
CA ILE A 234 5.65 -7.72 -7.09
C ILE A 234 5.20 -8.58 -8.30
N PRO A 235 4.64 -9.78 -8.08
CA PRO A 235 4.41 -10.72 -9.18
C PRO A 235 3.32 -10.24 -10.14
N THR A 236 3.50 -10.54 -11.43
CA THR A 236 2.41 -10.49 -12.43
C THR A 236 1.50 -11.70 -12.26
N LEU A 237 0.18 -11.51 -12.22
CA LEU A 237 -0.78 -12.61 -12.03
C LEU A 237 -1.95 -12.54 -13.01
N ALA A 238 -2.55 -13.70 -13.27
CA ALA A 238 -3.80 -13.81 -14.00
C ALA A 238 -4.99 -13.62 -13.07
N ILE A 239 -5.90 -12.70 -13.41
CA ILE A 239 -7.19 -12.52 -12.75
C ILE A 239 -8.27 -13.08 -13.68
N PRO A 240 -8.93 -14.20 -13.32
CA PRO A 240 -10.05 -14.72 -14.08
C PRO A 240 -11.19 -13.71 -14.19
N LEU A 241 -11.73 -13.52 -15.40
CA LEU A 241 -12.92 -12.72 -15.67
C LEU A 241 -14.07 -13.64 -16.11
N ASN A 242 -15.03 -13.19 -16.93
CA ASN A 242 -16.14 -14.03 -17.37
C ASN A 242 -15.69 -15.03 -18.46
N GLY A 243 -16.22 -16.25 -18.40
CA GLY A 243 -15.90 -17.29 -19.39
C GLY A 243 -14.43 -17.66 -19.39
N GLU A 244 -13.77 -17.53 -20.54
CA GLU A 244 -12.35 -17.82 -20.73
C GLU A 244 -11.45 -16.58 -20.61
N ASP A 245 -12.02 -15.40 -20.40
CA ASP A 245 -11.26 -14.15 -20.31
C ASP A 245 -10.41 -14.11 -19.04
N GLN A 246 -9.18 -13.60 -19.16
CA GLN A 246 -8.25 -13.41 -18.05
C GLN A 246 -7.48 -12.12 -18.23
N LEU A 247 -7.41 -11.30 -17.17
CA LEU A 247 -6.51 -10.15 -17.12
C LEU A 247 -5.15 -10.61 -16.60
N ILE A 248 -4.11 -10.58 -17.43
CA ILE A 248 -2.72 -10.74 -16.98
C ILE A 248 -2.23 -9.36 -16.53
N PHE A 249 -2.04 -9.18 -15.23
CA PHE A 249 -1.78 -7.87 -14.64
C PHE A 249 -0.44 -7.81 -13.90
N ASP A 250 0.36 -6.80 -14.23
CA ASP A 250 1.58 -6.45 -13.54
C ASP A 250 1.26 -5.53 -12.34
N PHE A 251 1.41 -6.07 -11.14
CA PHE A 251 1.17 -5.34 -9.89
C PHE A 251 2.38 -4.50 -9.44
N ASP A 252 3.56 -4.71 -10.02
CA ASP A 252 4.77 -3.98 -9.64
C ASP A 252 4.74 -2.56 -10.19
N ALA A 253 4.47 -2.40 -11.49
CA ALA A 253 4.51 -1.10 -12.15
C ALA A 253 3.63 -0.02 -11.46
N PRO A 254 2.37 -0.29 -11.06
CA PRO A 254 1.57 0.66 -10.28
C PRO A 254 2.19 1.01 -8.92
N TYR A 255 2.83 0.07 -8.24
CA TYR A 255 3.49 0.32 -6.95
C TYR A 255 4.68 1.24 -7.10
N GLN A 256 5.57 0.94 -8.06
CA GLN A 256 6.75 1.78 -8.34
C GLN A 256 6.34 3.20 -8.72
N LYS A 257 5.28 3.32 -9.53
CA LYS A 257 4.70 4.61 -9.88
C LYS A 257 4.19 5.36 -8.65
N THR A 258 3.39 4.71 -7.80
CA THR A 258 2.88 5.35 -6.58
C THR A 258 4.03 5.84 -5.70
N TYR A 259 5.05 5.00 -5.45
CA TYR A 259 6.20 5.39 -4.65
C TYR A 259 6.90 6.66 -5.18
N ALA A 260 7.15 6.70 -6.49
CA ALA A 260 7.90 7.78 -7.11
C ALA A 260 7.08 9.08 -7.21
N GLU A 261 5.80 9.00 -7.61
CA GLU A 261 4.96 10.19 -7.82
C GLU A 261 4.54 10.87 -6.51
N THR A 262 4.44 10.12 -5.41
CA THR A 262 4.14 10.69 -4.08
C THR A 262 5.40 11.13 -3.32
N LEU A 263 6.60 10.94 -3.90
CA LEU A 263 7.88 11.32 -3.31
C LEU A 263 8.16 10.70 -1.92
N TYR A 264 7.56 9.54 -1.60
CA TYR A 264 7.75 8.89 -0.30
C TYR A 264 9.22 8.62 0.02
N GLY A 265 10.04 8.36 -1.00
CA GLY A 265 11.46 8.14 -0.82
C GLY A 265 12.29 9.36 -0.39
N LEU A 266 11.77 10.57 -0.59
CA LEU A 266 12.37 11.81 -0.08
C LEU A 266 11.88 12.16 1.33
N GLU A 267 10.62 11.85 1.64
CA GLU A 267 9.98 12.27 2.88
C GLU A 267 10.14 11.26 4.03
N LEU A 268 10.06 9.97 3.72
CA LEU A 268 9.85 8.92 4.73
C LEU A 268 10.93 7.83 4.73
N VAL A 269 11.79 7.76 3.71
CA VAL A 269 12.81 6.71 3.58
C VAL A 269 14.20 7.29 3.69
N ASP A 270 14.95 6.88 4.72
CA ASP A 270 16.38 7.18 4.87
C ASP A 270 17.20 5.87 4.86
N TYR A 271 17.95 5.63 3.79
CA TYR A 271 18.78 4.43 3.63
C TYR A 271 20.04 4.43 4.53
N THR A 272 20.24 5.46 5.36
CA THR A 272 21.27 5.45 6.42
C THR A 272 20.78 4.80 7.71
N GLN A 273 19.47 4.56 7.84
CA GLN A 273 18.84 3.95 9.01
C GLN A 273 18.17 2.63 8.63
N PHE A 274 18.06 1.70 9.58
CA PHE A 274 17.26 0.50 9.36
C PHE A 274 15.77 0.87 9.29
N PRO A 275 14.94 0.07 8.60
CA PRO A 275 13.50 0.19 8.73
C PRO A 275 13.08 0.02 10.20
N LEU A 276 11.98 0.68 10.60
CA LEU A 276 11.42 0.48 11.94
C LEU A 276 11.15 -1.00 12.19
N HIS A 277 11.49 -1.47 13.40
CA HIS A 277 11.37 -2.87 13.79
C HIS A 277 12.05 -3.84 12.81
N PHE A 278 13.28 -3.54 12.39
CA PHE A 278 14.11 -4.42 11.58
C PHE A 278 14.21 -5.86 12.13
N ASP A 279 14.16 -6.01 13.45
CA ASP A 279 14.12 -7.30 14.16
C ASP A 279 12.87 -8.14 13.88
N ARG A 280 11.81 -7.54 13.33
CA ARG A 280 10.57 -8.23 12.93
C ARG A 280 10.59 -8.82 11.52
N TYR A 281 11.66 -8.58 10.76
CA TYR A 281 11.90 -9.26 9.49
C TYR A 281 12.59 -10.60 9.71
N SER A 282 12.33 -11.56 8.82
CA SER A 282 13.06 -12.84 8.82
C SER A 282 14.57 -12.59 8.61
N PRO A 283 15.47 -13.47 9.11
CA PRO A 283 16.91 -13.29 8.88
C PRO A 283 17.30 -13.18 7.39
N VAL A 284 16.53 -13.84 6.51
CA VAL A 284 16.74 -13.75 5.06
C VAL A 284 16.37 -12.35 4.56
N ASP A 285 15.23 -11.82 4.97
CA ASP A 285 14.79 -10.48 4.56
C ASP A 285 15.61 -9.36 5.21
N GLN A 286 16.06 -9.55 6.45
CA GLN A 286 17.07 -8.69 7.07
C GLN A 286 18.32 -8.61 6.20
N ALA A 287 18.80 -9.75 5.67
CA ALA A 287 19.93 -9.77 4.76
C ALA A 287 19.62 -9.00 3.47
N ARG A 288 18.44 -9.19 2.87
CA ARG A 288 18.03 -8.46 1.65
C ARG A 288 17.97 -6.95 1.88
N ILE A 289 17.37 -6.49 2.98
CA ILE A 289 17.32 -5.08 3.38
C ILE A 289 18.73 -4.52 3.61
N ALA A 290 19.57 -5.20 4.38
CA ALA A 290 20.92 -4.73 4.65
C ALA A 290 21.77 -4.65 3.37
N ASN A 291 21.65 -5.63 2.48
CA ASN A 291 22.29 -5.62 1.16
C ASN A 291 21.84 -4.44 0.30
N ARG A 292 20.53 -4.14 0.31
CA ARG A 292 19.96 -3.00 -0.40
C ARG A 292 20.55 -1.68 0.12
N MET A 293 20.59 -1.51 1.45
CA MET A 293 21.19 -0.34 2.09
C MET A 293 22.68 -0.19 1.75
N VAL A 294 23.45 -1.29 1.76
CA VAL A 294 24.88 -1.26 1.37
C VAL A 294 25.03 -0.82 -0.08
N ALA A 295 24.25 -1.37 -1.00
CA ALA A 295 24.30 -1.02 -2.42
C ALA A 295 24.02 0.48 -2.64
N VAL A 296 22.98 1.01 -2.00
CA VAL A 296 22.62 2.44 -2.07
C VAL A 296 23.72 3.32 -1.49
N ARG A 297 24.26 3.00 -0.31
CA ARG A 297 25.34 3.78 0.32
C ARG A 297 26.62 3.79 -0.51
N GLN A 298 27.01 2.65 -1.07
CA GLN A 298 28.17 2.57 -1.95
C GLN A 298 27.97 3.36 -3.25
N ALA A 299 26.76 3.33 -3.82
CA ALA A 299 26.42 4.11 -5.01
C ALA A 299 26.57 5.62 -4.74
N VAL A 300 26.04 6.11 -3.62
CA VAL A 300 26.22 7.52 -3.21
C VAL A 300 27.69 7.87 -3.01
N GLN A 301 28.48 7.02 -2.33
CA GLN A 301 29.92 7.24 -2.16
C GLN A 301 30.68 7.31 -3.49
N LYS A 302 30.20 6.60 -4.51
CA LYS A 302 30.75 6.60 -5.88
C LYS A 302 30.19 7.72 -6.76
N GLY A 303 29.29 8.56 -6.24
CA GLY A 303 28.61 9.61 -7.01
C GLY A 303 27.63 9.08 -8.06
N VAL A 304 27.12 7.86 -7.88
CA VAL A 304 26.11 7.26 -8.77
C VAL A 304 24.75 7.87 -8.48
N ASN A 305 24.02 8.24 -9.54
CA ASN A 305 22.66 8.74 -9.43
C ASN A 305 21.70 7.61 -9.02
N LEU A 306 21.05 7.73 -7.86
CA LEU A 306 20.08 6.77 -7.35
C LEU A 306 18.78 6.73 -8.18
N GLU A 307 18.50 7.77 -8.96
CA GLU A 307 17.28 7.85 -9.77
C GLU A 307 17.27 6.92 -11.00
N ASN A 308 18.33 6.12 -11.17
CA ASN A 308 18.40 5.02 -12.14
C ASN A 308 18.24 3.63 -11.47
N GLY A 309 17.83 3.60 -10.21
CA GLY A 309 17.59 2.36 -9.46
C GLY A 309 16.35 1.60 -9.93
N PRO A 310 16.06 0.43 -9.32
CA PRO A 310 16.80 -0.20 -8.23
C PRO A 310 18.19 -0.68 -8.66
N LEU A 311 19.20 -0.44 -7.82
CA LEU A 311 20.58 -0.89 -8.06
C LEU A 311 20.72 -2.42 -7.89
N ALA A 312 21.83 -3.01 -8.31
CA ALA A 312 22.09 -4.41 -7.95
C ALA A 312 22.41 -4.52 -6.45
N ALA A 313 21.80 -5.49 -5.75
CA ALA A 313 22.11 -5.81 -4.37
C ALA A 313 23.57 -6.27 -4.21
N ALA A 314 24.16 -6.06 -3.03
CA ALA A 314 25.59 -6.32 -2.80
C ALA A 314 25.97 -7.82 -2.75
N GLY A 315 25.01 -8.73 -2.54
CA GLY A 315 25.25 -10.17 -2.51
C GLY A 315 26.02 -10.67 -1.27
N LEU A 316 25.96 -9.92 -0.17
CA LEU A 316 26.62 -10.18 1.11
C LEU A 316 25.75 -11.05 2.01
N THR A 317 26.37 -11.76 2.95
CA THR A 317 25.64 -12.32 4.11
C THR A 317 25.10 -11.19 5.00
N LEU A 318 24.15 -11.51 5.90
CA LEU A 318 23.63 -10.52 6.86
C LEU A 318 24.77 -9.93 7.71
N GLU A 319 25.64 -10.76 8.28
CA GLU A 319 26.75 -10.32 9.13
C GLU A 319 27.71 -9.37 8.40
N GLU A 320 28.10 -9.70 7.16
CA GLU A 320 28.94 -8.84 6.33
C GLU A 320 28.26 -7.51 6.02
N ALA A 321 26.97 -7.54 5.66
CA ALA A 321 26.21 -6.34 5.36
C ALA A 321 26.08 -5.43 6.60
N LEU A 322 25.77 -5.99 7.77
CA LEU A 322 25.70 -5.25 9.04
C LEU A 322 27.06 -4.62 9.40
N ALA A 323 28.14 -5.39 9.29
CA ALA A 323 29.49 -4.89 9.53
C ALA A 323 29.86 -3.72 8.60
N MET A 324 29.47 -3.78 7.33
CA MET A 324 29.66 -2.68 6.38
C MET A 324 28.81 -1.45 6.68
N LEU A 325 27.60 -1.64 7.20
CA LEU A 325 26.73 -0.53 7.57
C LEU A 325 27.25 0.18 8.83
N GLY A 326 28.04 -0.50 9.67
CA GLY A 326 28.55 0.06 10.93
C GLY A 326 27.42 0.44 11.89
N LEU A 327 26.27 -0.20 11.74
CA LEU A 327 25.11 -0.04 12.59
C LEU A 327 25.13 -1.22 13.57
N GLU A 328 25.45 -0.97 14.83
CA GLU A 328 25.23 -1.94 15.88
C GLU A 328 23.71 -2.15 16.03
N GLU A 329 23.24 -3.39 16.24
CA GLU A 329 21.85 -3.66 16.61
C GLU A 329 21.58 -2.95 17.95
N SER A 330 20.90 -1.80 17.89
CA SER A 330 20.48 -1.04 19.06
C SER A 330 19.26 -1.68 19.72
#